data_AF-A0A6P0XZ46-F1
#
_entry.id   AF-A0A6P0XZ46-F1
#
_cell.length_a   1.000
_cell.length_b   1.000
_cell.length_c   1.000
_cell.angle_alpha   90.00
_cell.angle_beta   90.00
_cell.angle_gamma   90.00
#
_symmetry.space_group_name_H-M   'P 1'
#
loop_
_entity.id
_entity.type
_entity.pdbx_description
1 polymer ?
#
loop_
_entity_poly.entity_id
_entity_poly.type
_entity_poly.pdbx_seq_one_letter_code
_entity_poly.pdbx_strand_id
1 'polypeptide(L)' 'EKGGKPLDDEFSRELSLVQDIKGYFRPLTCGASCAPPIIGWEYQGVFYRISLKGVGQSPEIEGETLKKMANSAIEAGAR' A
#
# COMPACT_ATOMS: atom_id res chain seq x y z
N GLU A 1 -6.30 -14.18 -3.93
CA GLU A 1 -5.66 -14.84 -2.77
C GLU A 1 -6.11 -14.09 -1.52
N LYS A 2 -6.64 -14.77 -0.49
CA LYS A 2 -7.09 -14.09 0.74
C LYS A 2 -5.84 -13.58 1.46
N GLY A 3 -5.62 -12.27 1.41
CA GLY A 3 -4.47 -11.61 2.03
C GLY A 3 -4.50 -11.84 3.55
N GLY A 4 -3.45 -12.47 4.06
CA GLY A 4 -3.24 -12.61 5.50
C GLY A 4 -3.04 -11.25 6.17
N LYS A 5 -3.14 -11.24 7.52
CA LYS A 5 -2.80 -10.07 8.34
C LYS A 5 -1.43 -9.51 7.91
N PRO A 6 -1.27 -8.18 7.86
CA PRO A 6 0.02 -7.57 7.57
C PRO A 6 1.05 -8.13 8.57
N LEU A 7 2.08 -8.79 8.08
CA LEU A 7 3.24 -9.14 8.92
C LEU A 7 3.89 -7.82 9.32
N ASP A 8 4.17 -7.63 10.61
CA ASP A 8 4.79 -6.40 11.12
C ASP A 8 6.10 -6.00 10.39
N ASP A 9 6.76 -6.97 9.73
CA ASP A 9 7.98 -6.79 8.92
C ASP A 9 7.71 -6.47 7.43
N GLU A 10 6.46 -6.58 6.94
CA GLU A 10 6.14 -6.31 5.52
C GLU A 10 5.92 -4.81 5.24
N PHE A 11 5.71 -3.96 6.26
CA PHE A 11 5.36 -2.55 6.08
C PHE A 11 6.26 -1.62 6.89
N SER A 12 6.76 -0.56 6.26
CA SER A 12 7.77 0.33 6.84
C SER A 12 7.19 1.60 7.47
N ARG A 13 5.99 2.03 7.07
CA ARG A 13 5.28 3.16 7.69
C ARG A 13 3.79 3.11 7.42
N GLU A 14 3.05 3.76 8.30
CA GLU A 14 1.60 3.96 8.18
C GLU A 14 1.30 5.22 7.37
N LEU A 15 0.24 5.18 6.56
CA LEU A 15 -0.29 6.32 5.82
C LEU A 15 -1.78 6.44 6.11
N SER A 16 -2.24 7.65 6.49
CA SER A 16 -3.67 7.93 6.56
C SER A 16 -4.26 8.03 5.17
N LEU A 17 -5.24 7.17 4.90
CA LEU A 17 -6.05 7.18 3.67
C LEU A 17 -7.34 7.97 3.89
N VAL A 18 -8.13 8.14 2.83
CA VAL A 18 -9.49 8.70 2.93
C VAL A 18 -10.35 7.88 3.92
N GLN A 19 -11.36 8.54 4.49
CA GLN A 19 -12.27 7.92 5.49
C GLN A 19 -11.55 7.45 6.77
N ASP A 20 -10.41 8.05 7.11
CA ASP A 20 -9.58 7.69 8.28
C ASP A 20 -9.06 6.23 8.24
N ILE A 21 -9.04 5.61 7.06
CA ILE A 21 -8.56 4.25 6.90
C ILE A 21 -7.04 4.22 7.06
N LYS A 22 -6.57 3.27 7.87
CA LYS A 22 -5.15 3.02 8.05
C LYS A 22 -4.59 2.24 6.85
N GLY A 23 -3.67 2.88 6.14
CA GLY A 23 -2.86 2.27 5.08
C GLY A 23 -1.49 1.86 5.61
N TYR A 24 -1.00 0.72 5.12
CA TYR A 24 0.30 0.17 5.44
C TYR A 24 1.17 0.23 4.19
N PHE A 25 2.26 1.00 4.23
CA PHE A 25 3.13 1.22 3.08
C PHE A 25 4.52 0.63 3.30
N ARG A 26 5.07 0.00 2.26
CA ARG A 26 6.48 -0.35 2.16
C ARG A 26 7.05 0.27 0.89
N PRO A 27 8.18 1.00 0.95
CA PRO A 27 8.84 1.51 -0.23
C PRO A 27 9.48 0.39 -1.05
N LEU A 28 10.02 0.76 -2.21
CA LEU A 28 10.91 -0.13 -2.94
C LEU A 28 12.04 -0.59 -2.01
N THR A 29 12.23 -1.91 -1.92
CA THR A 29 13.30 -2.51 -1.13
C THR A 29 14.14 -3.38 -2.03
N CYS A 30 15.43 -3.08 -2.14
CA CYS A 30 16.39 -3.85 -2.91
C CYS A 30 17.42 -4.48 -1.97
N GLY A 31 17.35 -5.81 -1.85
CA GLY A 31 18.37 -6.64 -1.21
C GLY A 31 18.93 -7.64 -2.22
N ALA A 32 18.86 -8.95 -1.91
CA ALA A 32 19.17 -10.01 -2.89
C ALA A 32 18.18 -10.05 -4.07
N SER A 33 16.99 -9.48 -3.93
CA SER A 33 16.01 -9.25 -4.99
C SER A 33 15.24 -7.96 -4.69
N CYS A 34 14.89 -7.18 -5.72
CA CYS A 34 14.10 -5.97 -5.54
C CYS A 34 12.61 -6.31 -5.42
N ALA A 35 12.01 -5.95 -4.29
CA ALA A 35 10.57 -6.00 -4.09
C ALA A 35 9.95 -4.62 -4.37
N PRO A 36 8.89 -4.54 -5.18
CA PRO A 36 8.25 -3.27 -5.51
C PRO A 36 7.64 -2.61 -4.28
N PRO A 37 7.40 -1.28 -4.34
CA PRO A 37 6.64 -0.59 -3.32
C PRO A 37 5.20 -1.10 -3.32
N ILE A 38 4.63 -1.20 -2.12
CA ILE A 38 3.29 -1.72 -1.88
C ILE A 38 2.54 -0.82 -0.90
N ILE A 39 1.22 -0.79 -1.05
CA ILE A 39 0.31 -0.29 -0.02
C ILE A 39 -0.80 -1.30 0.22
N GLY A 40 -1.12 -1.56 1.48
CA GLY A 40 -2.24 -2.40 1.89
C GLY A 40 -3.18 -1.66 2.84
N TRP A 41 -4.44 -2.02 2.85
CA TRP A 41 -5.43 -1.47 3.79
C TRP A 41 -6.60 -2.44 3.97
N GLU A 42 -7.27 -2.35 5.11
CA GLU A 42 -8.52 -3.07 5.33
C GLU A 42 -9.70 -2.17 4.95
N TYR A 43 -10.64 -2.71 4.18
CA TYR A 43 -11.89 -2.05 3.85
C TYR A 43 -13.02 -3.06 3.90
N GLN A 44 -14.05 -2.81 4.72
CA GLN A 44 -15.20 -3.68 4.91
C GLN A 44 -14.83 -5.15 5.24
N GLY A 45 -13.79 -5.36 6.05
CA GLY A 45 -13.33 -6.70 6.45
C GLY A 45 -12.53 -7.44 5.37
N VAL A 46 -12.17 -6.77 4.28
CA VAL A 46 -11.32 -7.31 3.21
C VAL A 46 -10.00 -6.54 3.18
N PHE A 47 -8.88 -7.26 3.17
CA PHE A 47 -7.56 -6.66 3.00
C PHE A 47 -7.23 -6.49 1.52
N TYR A 48 -7.11 -5.24 1.09
CA TYR A 48 -6.70 -4.86 -0.25
C TYR A 48 -5.21 -4.54 -0.28
N ARG A 49 -4.57 -4.78 -1.43
CA ARG A 49 -3.16 -4.47 -1.66
C ARG A 49 -2.95 -4.00 -3.08
N ILE A 50 -2.19 -2.91 -3.24
CA ILE A 50 -1.66 -2.46 -4.52
C ILE A 50 -0.14 -2.60 -4.49
N SER A 51 0.42 -3.13 -5.57
CA SER A 51 1.87 -3.19 -5.81
C SER A 51 2.14 -2.53 -7.15
N LEU A 52 3.03 -1.53 -7.20
CA LEU A 52 3.33 -0.82 -8.45
C LEU A 52 4.84 -0.77 -8.70
N LYS A 53 5.26 -1.27 -9.87
CA LYS A 53 6.65 -1.17 -10.34
C LYS A 53 6.86 0.17 -11.05
N GLY A 54 8.09 0.70 -11.00
CA GLY A 54 8.47 1.87 -11.80
C GLY A 54 8.04 3.23 -11.24
N VAL A 55 7.56 3.30 -10.00
CA VAL A 55 7.29 4.55 -9.26
C VAL A 55 8.58 5.19 -8.71
N GLY A 56 9.71 4.48 -8.87
CA GLY A 56 10.99 4.69 -8.20
C GLY A 56 11.63 6.05 -8.49
N GLN A 57 11.42 6.97 -7.55
CA GLN A 57 12.16 8.22 -7.44
C GLN A 57 12.63 8.43 -5.99
N SER A 58 11.71 8.32 -5.02
CA SER A 58 11.97 8.36 -3.57
C SER A 58 10.83 7.69 -2.80
N PRO A 59 11.06 7.19 -1.56
CA PRO A 59 10.00 6.59 -0.74
C PRO A 59 8.82 7.54 -0.47
N GLU A 60 9.03 8.86 -0.39
CA GLU A 60 7.92 9.82 -0.30
C GLU A 60 7.02 9.81 -1.54
N ILE A 61 7.62 9.86 -2.74
CA ILE A 61 6.88 9.87 -4.01
C ILE A 61 6.14 8.55 -4.22
N GLU A 62 6.77 7.43 -3.87
CA GLU A 62 6.15 6.10 -3.91
C GLU A 62 4.91 6.04 -3.01
N GLY A 63 5.05 6.51 -1.77
CA GLY A 63 3.96 6.52 -0.80
C GLY A 63 2.80 7.41 -1.23
N GLU A 64 3.07 8.63 -1.68
CA GLU A 64 2.04 9.55 -2.16
C GLU A 64 1.31 9.02 -3.39
N THR A 65 2.04 8.39 -4.32
CA THR A 65 1.44 7.79 -5.53
C THR A 65 0.52 6.62 -5.15
N LEU A 66 1.01 5.70 -4.31
CA LEU A 66 0.24 4.54 -3.84
C LEU A 66 -0.95 4.95 -2.97
N LYS A 67 -0.80 5.97 -2.11
CA LYS A 67 -1.88 6.58 -1.34
C LYS A 67 -2.98 7.14 -2.25
N LYS A 68 -2.63 7.89 -3.30
CA LYS A 68 -3.62 8.40 -4.27
C LYS A 68 -4.40 7.28 -4.95
N MET A 69 -3.72 6.20 -5.33
CA MET A 69 -4.39 5.03 -5.91
C MET A 69 -5.30 4.30 -4.91
N ALA A 70 -4.84 4.11 -3.67
CA ALA A 70 -5.65 3.51 -2.61
C ALA A 70 -6.89 4.35 -2.30
N ASN A 71 -6.73 5.67 -2.19
CA ASN A 71 -7.83 6.61 -1.99
C ASN A 71 -8.85 6.52 -3.12
N SER A 72 -8.39 6.57 -4.38
CA SER A 72 -9.26 6.43 -5.54
C SER A 72 -10.03 5.10 -5.54
N ALA A 73 -9.40 4.00 -5.12
CA ALA A 73 -10.05 2.70 -5.00
C ALA A 73 -11.11 2.68 -3.88
N ILE A 74 -10.82 3.30 -2.73
CA ILE A 74 -11.78 3.42 -1.61
C ILE A 74 -12.99 4.29 -2.01
N GLU A 75 -12.75 5.43 -2.64
CA GLU A 75 -13.80 6.36 -3.09
C GLU A 75 -14.68 5.74 -4.17
N ALA A 76 -14.10 4.94 -5.07
CA ALA A 76 -14.84 4.20 -6.07
C ALA A 76 -15.71 3.06 -5.48
N GLY A 77 -15.44 2.66 -4.23
CA GLY A 77 -16.11 1.57 -3.54
C GLY A 77 -15.63 0.18 -3.97
N ALA A 78 -15.96 -0.82 -3.14
CA ALA A 78 -15.74 -2.22 -3.47
C ALA A 78 -16.54 -2.60 -4.73
N ARG A 79 -15.87 -3.24 -5.69
CA ARG A 79 -16.48 -3.83 -6.89
C ARG A 79 -16.36 -5.35 -6.84
#